data_AF-A0A4Y8WMD4-F1
#
_entry.id   AF-A0A4Y8WMD4-F1
#
_cell.length_a   1.000
_cell.length_b   1.000
_cell.length_c   1.000
_cell.angle_alpha   90.00
_cell.angle_beta   90.00
_cell.angle_gamma   90.00
#
_symmetry.space_group_name_H-M   'P 1'
#
loop_
_entity.id
_entity.type
_entity.pdbx_description
1 polymer ?
#
loop_
_entity_poly.entity_id
_entity_poly.type
_entity_poly.pdbx_seq_one_letter_code
_entity_poly.pdbx_strand_id
1 'polypeptide(L)'
;MHKEFDQLELLIEELNQDKQAGGAGASIRNRYPVRFILFDDFSSASTFVSKVVSTGVVKMQELAEWVDKCNPDIMLTRNEVGKKILEYIKENDTSDSVIVPFSELARFYPDEDFKALIKHIRGVQATKKGVEYSQRIYIPMIGQYGKMSFFFDDQQCFCWRLTQSIEQKSYEVILTPQTYGVKGLEQNYTIIKNLSDWLNVWRDEKCLPRMIIQSESINKLYVNARPDNAINYIHCSNVKEFLSNGLGLDFSSIPYTEEDDDYWCRLATKVNSNSFTIESFFNNYFGINDLNDHKKFMKLWFNNQDSFHQWLLISYYLVKVGTSGYLGYVLSTSCCKSTSSLVSALVLKIFEVKEPETYLHERSEIISLVKTENIRLQNDVEKKVREELEAIVADSGHETALRYNEGFAQSEKELIIEWVGSGNIDKSKIGGIFPELQAYMDNIELSDDTSVQWIWDYMTTYKQCKIANSYSD
;
A
#
# COMPACT_ATOMS: atom_id res chain seq x y z
N MET A 1 40.57 6.71 -18.90
CA MET A 1 40.75 5.27 -18.65
C MET A 1 40.38 4.94 -17.22
N HIS A 2 39.65 3.84 -17.03
CA HIS A 2 39.09 3.39 -15.75
C HIS A 2 40.17 3.02 -14.72
N LYS A 3 39.99 3.40 -13.45
CA LYS A 3 40.83 2.97 -12.31
C LYS A 3 39.98 2.81 -11.05
N GLU A 4 40.38 1.90 -10.18
CA GLU A 4 39.73 1.67 -8.88
C GLU A 4 40.74 1.87 -7.75
N PHE A 5 40.27 2.43 -6.65
CA PHE A 5 41.04 2.79 -5.46
C PHE A 5 40.30 2.30 -4.23
N ASP A 6 41.02 1.73 -3.26
CA ASP A 6 40.46 1.26 -1.99
C ASP A 6 40.61 2.29 -0.85
N GLN A 7 41.35 3.37 -1.10
CA GLN A 7 41.60 4.45 -0.14
C GLN A 7 41.45 5.82 -0.80
N LEU A 8 40.83 6.76 -0.08
CA LEU A 8 40.61 8.13 -0.57
C LEU A 8 41.94 8.85 -0.85
N GLU A 9 42.97 8.60 -0.04
CA GLU A 9 44.31 9.14 -0.21
C GLU A 9 44.91 8.79 -1.58
N LEU A 10 44.82 7.52 -1.98
CA LEU A 10 45.33 7.04 -3.27
C LEU A 10 44.57 7.67 -4.45
N LEU A 11 43.26 7.87 -4.31
CA LEU A 11 42.47 8.59 -5.30
C LEU A 11 42.96 10.04 -5.43
N ILE A 12 43.17 10.75 -4.32
CA ILE A 12 43.67 12.14 -4.32
C ILE A 12 45.10 12.21 -4.91
N GLU A 13 45.95 11.22 -4.65
CA GLU A 13 47.27 11.13 -5.29
C GLU A 13 47.16 10.99 -6.80
N GLU A 14 46.24 10.17 -7.31
CA GLU A 14 45.99 10.05 -8.76
C GLU A 14 45.51 11.38 -9.36
N LEU A 15 44.65 12.13 -8.67
CA LEU A 15 44.22 13.47 -9.11
C LEU A 15 45.41 14.40 -9.31
N ASN A 16 46.33 14.41 -8.34
CA ASN A 16 47.55 15.23 -8.39
C ASN A 16 48.48 14.78 -9.53
N GLN A 17 48.66 13.47 -9.72
CA GLN A 17 49.46 12.91 -10.81
C GLN A 17 48.85 13.23 -12.19
N ASP A 18 47.52 13.14 -12.34
CA ASP A 18 46.83 13.49 -13.58
C ASP A 18 46.94 14.98 -13.91
N LYS A 19 46.94 15.85 -12.89
CA LYS A 19 47.15 17.29 -13.06
C LYS A 19 48.59 17.62 -13.50
N GLN A 20 49.58 16.90 -12.98
CA GLN A 20 51.00 17.11 -13.27
C GLN A 20 51.52 16.31 -14.48
N ALA A 21 50.65 15.56 -15.16
CA ALA A 21 51.07 14.66 -16.23
C ALA A 21 51.79 15.41 -17.38
N GLY A 22 53.02 14.97 -17.69
CA GLY A 22 53.85 15.46 -18.79
C GLY A 22 53.97 14.49 -19.97
N GLY A 23 54.60 14.93 -21.06
CA GLY A 23 54.93 14.09 -22.22
C GLY A 23 53.75 13.75 -23.14
N ALA A 24 53.86 12.64 -23.89
CA ALA A 24 52.90 12.27 -24.94
C ALA A 24 51.47 12.04 -24.43
N GLY A 25 51.30 11.57 -23.18
CA GLY A 25 49.99 11.37 -22.55
C GLY A 25 49.31 12.65 -22.04
N ALA A 26 50.07 13.75 -21.89
CA ALA A 26 49.54 15.03 -21.40
C ALA A 26 48.60 15.69 -22.41
N SER A 27 48.84 15.47 -23.72
CA SER A 27 48.01 16.05 -24.78
C SER A 27 46.55 15.63 -24.66
N ILE A 28 46.28 14.34 -24.44
CA ILE A 28 44.91 13.83 -24.28
C ILE A 28 44.32 14.31 -22.95
N ARG A 29 45.08 14.18 -21.85
CA ARG A 29 44.61 14.55 -20.50
C ARG A 29 44.25 16.03 -20.37
N ASN A 30 44.99 16.91 -21.03
CA ASN A 30 44.73 18.35 -21.04
C ASN A 30 43.71 18.77 -22.09
N ARG A 31 43.55 18.01 -23.18
CA ARG A 31 42.51 18.26 -24.18
C ARG A 31 41.12 17.97 -23.63
N TYR A 32 40.96 16.88 -22.88
CA TYR A 32 39.67 16.46 -22.30
C TYR A 32 39.71 16.65 -20.78
N PRO A 33 39.16 17.75 -20.22
CA PRO A 33 39.38 18.12 -18.82
C PRO A 33 38.50 17.38 -17.82
N VAL A 34 37.47 16.66 -18.26
CA VAL A 34 36.46 16.04 -17.37
C VAL A 34 36.96 14.71 -16.78
N ARG A 35 36.74 14.53 -15.48
CA ARG A 35 36.99 13.31 -14.70
C ARG A 35 35.71 12.92 -13.95
N PHE A 36 35.18 11.72 -14.21
CA PHE A 36 34.07 11.17 -13.44
C PHE A 36 34.61 10.39 -12.25
N ILE A 37 34.10 10.68 -11.05
CA ILE A 37 34.57 10.06 -9.80
C ILE A 37 33.39 9.30 -9.18
N LEU A 38 33.46 7.97 -9.16
CA LEU A 38 32.39 7.10 -8.69
C LEU A 38 32.56 6.78 -7.20
N PHE A 39 31.47 6.87 -6.47
CA PHE A 39 31.35 6.55 -5.05
C PHE A 39 30.19 5.59 -4.82
N ASP A 40 30.29 4.78 -3.77
CA ASP A 40 29.24 3.83 -3.37
C ASP A 40 28.24 4.45 -2.36
N ASP A 41 28.54 5.62 -1.76
CA ASP A 41 27.71 6.28 -0.74
C ASP A 41 27.87 7.83 -0.71
N PHE A 42 26.95 8.52 -0.01
CA PHE A 42 26.96 9.98 0.12
C PHE A 42 28.12 10.50 0.99
N SER A 43 28.54 9.78 2.03
CA SER A 43 29.58 10.22 2.97
C SER A 43 30.95 10.29 2.30
N SER A 44 31.32 9.26 1.53
CA SER A 44 32.57 9.25 0.76
C SER A 44 32.61 10.37 -0.28
N ALA A 45 31.50 10.58 -1.00
CA ALA A 45 31.40 11.66 -1.99
C ALA A 45 31.53 13.04 -1.33
N SER A 46 30.82 13.29 -0.22
CA SER A 46 30.90 14.54 0.53
C SER A 46 32.30 14.80 1.10
N THR A 47 32.95 13.75 1.63
CA THR A 47 34.33 13.82 2.15
C THR A 47 35.32 14.16 1.05
N PHE A 48 35.19 13.53 -0.13
CA PHE A 48 36.00 13.85 -1.30
C PHE A 48 35.82 15.31 -1.72
N VAL A 49 34.58 15.77 -1.89
CA VAL A 49 34.29 17.15 -2.30
C VAL A 49 34.89 18.15 -1.30
N SER A 50 34.69 17.93 -0.01
CA SER A 50 35.26 18.75 1.06
C SER A 50 36.79 18.81 0.98
N LYS A 51 37.46 17.67 0.80
CA LYS A 51 38.93 17.59 0.70
C LYS A 51 39.45 18.33 -0.52
N VAL A 52 38.83 18.14 -1.69
CA VAL A 52 39.25 18.78 -2.95
C VAL A 52 39.04 20.30 -2.91
N VAL A 53 37.91 20.77 -2.38
CA VAL A 53 37.61 22.21 -2.28
C VAL A 53 38.46 22.90 -1.21
N SER A 54 38.77 22.21 -0.09
CA SER A 54 39.59 22.78 1.00
C SER A 54 41.00 23.21 0.60
N THR A 55 41.51 22.68 -0.52
CA THR A 55 42.80 23.11 -1.10
C THR A 55 42.79 24.56 -1.60
N GLY A 56 41.61 25.16 -1.80
CA GLY A 56 41.42 26.53 -2.27
C GLY A 56 41.64 26.74 -3.77
N VAL A 57 42.05 25.72 -4.50
CA VAL A 57 42.35 25.78 -5.95
C VAL A 57 41.16 25.34 -6.80
N VAL A 58 40.28 24.50 -6.25
CA VAL A 58 39.13 23.93 -6.96
C VAL A 58 37.85 24.65 -6.58
N LYS A 59 37.14 25.20 -7.57
CA LYS A 59 35.84 25.85 -7.38
C LYS A 59 34.72 24.82 -7.32
N MET A 60 33.73 25.04 -6.46
CA MET A 60 32.52 24.22 -6.44
C MET A 60 31.43 24.86 -7.30
N GLN A 61 30.77 24.06 -8.14
CA GLN A 61 29.56 24.44 -8.86
C GLN A 61 28.43 23.48 -8.52
N GLU A 62 27.28 24.04 -8.17
CA GLU A 62 26.13 23.27 -7.75
C GLU A 62 25.09 23.17 -8.86
N LEU A 63 24.56 21.97 -9.11
CA LEU A 63 23.43 21.82 -10.03
C LEU A 63 22.15 22.41 -9.45
N ALA A 64 22.01 22.46 -8.13
CA ALA A 64 20.86 23.08 -7.46
C ALA A 64 20.75 24.59 -7.82
N GLU A 65 21.88 25.27 -8.05
CA GLU A 65 21.88 26.67 -8.51
C GLU A 65 21.35 26.86 -9.94
N TRP A 66 21.32 25.77 -10.73
CA TRP A 66 20.81 25.81 -12.11
C TRP A 66 19.32 25.55 -12.20
N VAL A 67 18.70 25.06 -11.13
CA VAL A 67 17.25 24.86 -11.00
C VAL A 67 16.58 26.22 -10.83
N ASP A 68 15.41 26.39 -11.45
CA ASP A 68 14.61 27.60 -11.29
C ASP A 68 14.12 27.72 -9.84
N LYS A 69 14.52 28.80 -9.15
CA LYS A 69 14.12 29.07 -7.77
C LYS A 69 12.62 29.30 -7.62
N CYS A 70 11.94 29.76 -8.67
CA CYS A 70 10.49 29.92 -8.68
C CYS A 70 9.77 28.58 -8.86
N ASN A 71 10.43 27.59 -9.44
CA ASN A 71 9.89 26.27 -9.73
C ASN A 71 10.90 25.17 -9.34
N PRO A 72 11.16 24.98 -8.03
CA PRO A 72 12.26 24.15 -7.54
C PRO A 72 12.08 22.64 -7.78
N ASP A 73 10.92 22.23 -8.30
CA ASP A 73 10.63 20.83 -8.62
C ASP A 73 10.78 20.51 -10.11
N ILE A 74 11.07 21.48 -10.99
CA ILE A 74 11.23 21.20 -12.42
C ILE A 74 12.57 20.52 -12.69
N MET A 75 12.51 19.32 -13.28
CA MET A 75 13.68 18.57 -13.73
C MET A 75 14.37 19.27 -14.90
N LEU A 76 15.66 19.54 -14.73
CA LEU A 76 16.52 19.96 -15.84
C LEU A 76 16.61 18.84 -16.86
N THR A 77 16.47 19.17 -18.13
CA THR A 77 16.63 18.22 -19.23
C THR A 77 18.10 17.91 -19.49
N ARG A 78 18.35 16.76 -20.12
CA ARG A 78 19.69 16.37 -20.59
C ARG A 78 20.40 17.49 -21.37
N ASN A 79 19.68 18.17 -22.27
CA ASN A 79 20.25 19.23 -23.10
C ASN A 79 20.65 20.46 -22.28
N GLU A 80 19.81 20.86 -21.31
CA GLU A 80 20.10 22.00 -20.43
C GLU A 80 21.32 21.72 -19.56
N VAL A 81 21.40 20.54 -18.95
CA VAL A 81 22.56 20.13 -18.14
C VAL A 81 23.83 20.10 -18.98
N GLY A 82 23.79 19.44 -20.14
CA GLY A 82 24.95 19.36 -21.04
C GLY A 82 25.44 20.74 -21.50
N LYS A 83 24.51 21.63 -21.86
CA LYS A 83 24.81 23.02 -22.26
C LYS A 83 25.41 23.82 -21.11
N LYS A 84 24.80 23.79 -19.92
CA LYS A 84 25.27 24.53 -18.75
C LYS A 84 26.66 24.05 -18.29
N ILE A 85 26.93 22.74 -18.31
CA ILE A 85 28.26 22.20 -18.02
C ILE A 85 29.27 22.69 -19.07
N LEU A 86 28.94 22.62 -20.35
CA LEU A 86 29.83 23.10 -21.43
C LEU A 86 30.17 24.59 -21.29
N GLU A 87 29.17 25.42 -21.03
CA GLU A 87 29.33 26.86 -20.84
C GLU A 87 30.21 27.13 -19.61
N TYR A 88 29.91 26.48 -18.49
CA TYR A 88 30.69 26.61 -17.25
C TYR A 88 32.18 26.25 -17.44
N ILE A 89 32.48 25.14 -18.13
CA ILE A 89 33.86 24.70 -18.40
C ILE A 89 34.62 25.74 -19.23
N LYS A 90 33.97 26.33 -20.23
CA LYS A 90 34.58 27.35 -21.10
C LYS A 90 34.79 28.68 -20.39
N GLU A 91 33.86 29.08 -19.53
CA GLU A 91 33.93 30.35 -18.80
C GLU A 91 34.95 30.30 -17.64
N ASN A 92 35.21 29.12 -17.10
CA ASN A 92 36.15 28.89 -15.99
C ASN A 92 37.45 28.21 -16.43
N ASP A 93 37.97 28.56 -17.61
CA ASP A 93 39.09 27.90 -18.27
C ASP A 93 40.49 28.11 -17.63
N THR A 94 40.56 28.77 -16.48
CA THR A 94 41.80 28.98 -15.71
C THR A 94 41.79 28.34 -14.34
N SER A 95 40.68 27.70 -13.94
CA SER A 95 40.52 27.09 -12.62
C SER A 95 39.99 25.66 -12.73
N ASP A 96 40.38 24.83 -11.78
CA ASP A 96 39.77 23.51 -11.63
C ASP A 96 38.42 23.65 -10.94
N SER A 97 37.50 22.73 -11.23
CA SER A 97 36.17 22.75 -10.63
C SER A 97 35.65 21.37 -10.26
N VAL A 98 34.73 21.34 -9.31
CA VAL A 98 33.91 20.17 -8.97
C VAL A 98 32.44 20.51 -9.19
N ILE A 99 31.71 19.66 -9.91
CA ILE A 99 30.30 19.88 -10.27
C ILE A 99 29.43 18.86 -9.54
N VAL A 100 28.52 19.32 -8.68
CA VAL A 100 27.78 18.48 -7.71
C VAL A 100 26.31 18.91 -7.50
N PRO A 101 25.40 18.00 -7.16
CA PRO A 101 25.47 16.56 -7.42
C PRO A 101 25.01 16.25 -8.85
N PHE A 102 25.75 15.39 -9.56
CA PHE A 102 25.41 15.02 -10.93
C PHE A 102 24.53 13.77 -11.01
N SER A 103 24.89 12.72 -10.25
CA SER A 103 24.20 11.42 -10.22
C SER A 103 22.74 11.52 -9.79
N GLU A 104 22.45 12.40 -8.82
CA GLU A 104 21.14 12.64 -8.22
C GLU A 104 20.13 13.12 -9.26
N LEU A 105 20.58 13.88 -10.24
CA LEU A 105 19.77 14.29 -11.39
C LEU A 105 19.78 13.21 -12.48
N ALA A 106 20.96 12.76 -12.88
CA ALA A 106 21.14 11.89 -14.05
C ALA A 106 20.51 10.50 -13.90
N ARG A 107 20.26 10.03 -12.66
CA ARG A 107 19.64 8.73 -12.37
C ARG A 107 18.22 8.59 -12.93
N PHE A 108 17.50 9.70 -13.03
CA PHE A 108 16.13 9.73 -13.52
C PHE A 108 16.01 9.93 -15.03
N TYR A 109 17.14 10.03 -15.74
CA TYR A 109 17.15 10.04 -17.19
C TYR A 109 17.05 8.62 -17.76
N PRO A 110 16.33 8.45 -18.89
CA PRO A 110 16.41 7.23 -19.68
C PRO A 110 17.86 6.87 -20.01
N ASP A 111 18.17 5.57 -20.13
CA ASP A 111 19.55 5.11 -20.34
C ASP A 111 20.20 5.72 -21.59
N GLU A 112 19.45 5.93 -22.67
CA GLU A 112 19.96 6.58 -23.89
C GLU A 112 20.28 8.05 -23.67
N ASP A 113 19.46 8.76 -22.90
CA ASP A 113 19.73 10.14 -22.53
C ASP A 113 20.92 10.25 -21.58
N PHE A 114 21.03 9.35 -20.61
CA PHE A 114 22.22 9.26 -19.76
C PHE A 114 23.48 9.06 -20.61
N LYS A 115 23.49 8.08 -21.51
CA LYS A 115 24.64 7.81 -22.39
C LYS A 115 24.96 9.01 -23.29
N ALA A 116 23.95 9.66 -23.85
CA ALA A 116 24.12 10.85 -24.68
C ALA A 116 24.70 12.02 -23.88
N LEU A 117 24.30 12.19 -22.61
CA LEU A 117 24.85 13.20 -21.72
C LEU A 117 26.32 12.97 -21.45
N ILE A 118 26.69 11.75 -21.05
CA ILE A 118 28.09 11.38 -20.77
C ILE A 118 28.95 11.55 -22.03
N LYS A 119 28.47 11.10 -23.21
CA LYS A 119 29.16 11.32 -24.50
C LYS A 119 29.38 12.80 -24.80
N HIS A 120 28.38 13.64 -24.53
CA HIS A 120 28.49 15.08 -24.75
C HIS A 120 29.51 15.71 -23.80
N ILE A 121 29.42 15.42 -22.50
CA ILE A 121 30.28 16.00 -21.46
C ILE A 121 31.75 15.53 -21.61
N ARG A 122 31.99 14.23 -21.82
CA ARG A 122 33.36 13.71 -21.99
C ARG A 122 34.04 14.24 -23.25
N GLY A 123 33.24 14.56 -24.28
CA GLY A 123 33.72 15.06 -25.56
C GLY A 123 34.09 16.55 -25.54
N VAL A 124 33.82 17.25 -24.43
CA VAL A 124 34.19 18.65 -24.25
C VAL A 124 35.70 18.79 -24.30
N GLN A 125 36.17 19.67 -25.19
CA GLN A 125 37.58 20.01 -25.30
C GLN A 125 37.86 21.30 -24.56
N ALA A 126 38.96 21.32 -23.81
CA ALA A 126 39.45 22.52 -23.13
C ALA A 126 39.75 23.63 -24.13
N THR A 127 39.55 24.88 -23.71
CA THR A 127 39.99 26.05 -24.49
C THR A 127 41.52 26.09 -24.53
N LYS A 128 42.09 27.00 -25.32
CA LYS A 128 43.54 27.21 -25.35
C LYS A 128 44.09 27.51 -23.94
N LYS A 129 43.42 28.39 -23.18
CA LYS A 129 43.77 28.68 -21.78
C LYS A 129 43.58 27.44 -20.90
N GLY A 130 42.49 26.70 -21.06
CA GLY A 130 42.26 25.46 -20.32
C GLY A 130 43.39 24.45 -20.47
N VAL A 131 43.97 24.33 -21.67
CA VAL A 131 45.15 23.50 -21.91
C VAL A 131 46.40 24.07 -21.21
N GLU A 132 46.64 25.38 -21.31
CA GLU A 132 47.77 26.07 -20.66
C GLU A 132 47.74 25.93 -19.13
N TYR A 133 46.57 26.02 -18.51
CA TYR A 133 46.36 25.87 -17.07
C TYR A 133 46.10 24.41 -16.64
N SER A 134 46.14 23.46 -17.57
CA SER A 134 45.84 22.04 -17.35
C SER A 134 44.52 21.82 -16.61
N GLN A 135 43.46 22.52 -16.99
CA GLN A 135 42.14 22.52 -16.34
C GLN A 135 41.62 21.10 -16.05
N ARG A 136 41.02 20.90 -14.88
CA ARG A 136 40.33 19.67 -14.48
C ARG A 136 38.94 19.95 -13.94
N ILE A 137 37.98 19.13 -14.38
CA ILE A 137 36.57 19.21 -13.98
C ILE A 137 36.21 17.87 -13.38
N TYR A 138 36.02 17.83 -12.06
CA TYR A 138 35.64 16.63 -11.33
C TYR A 138 34.11 16.56 -11.25
N ILE A 139 33.54 15.43 -11.64
CA ILE A 139 32.11 15.15 -11.53
C ILE A 139 31.95 13.92 -10.63
N PRO A 140 31.71 14.13 -9.32
CA PRO A 140 31.35 13.07 -8.39
C PRO A 140 30.01 12.44 -8.78
N MET A 141 29.94 11.12 -8.73
CA MET A 141 28.75 10.33 -9.00
C MET A 141 28.59 9.28 -7.91
N ILE A 142 27.46 9.30 -7.23
CA ILE A 142 27.08 8.34 -6.20
C ILE A 142 26.22 7.26 -6.85
N GLY A 143 26.65 6.01 -6.74
CA GLY A 143 26.01 4.89 -7.43
C GLY A 143 26.37 4.83 -8.92
N GLN A 144 25.42 4.36 -9.72
CA GLN A 144 25.48 4.33 -11.19
C GLN A 144 26.69 3.63 -11.83
N TYR A 145 27.44 2.80 -11.10
CA TYR A 145 28.61 2.08 -11.62
C TYR A 145 28.24 1.29 -12.88
N GLY A 146 27.12 0.57 -12.83
CA GLY A 146 26.59 -0.19 -13.96
C GLY A 146 26.33 0.68 -15.20
N LYS A 147 25.76 1.89 -15.05
CA LYS A 147 25.52 2.81 -16.17
C LYS A 147 26.83 3.38 -16.74
N MET A 148 27.82 3.64 -15.88
CA MET A 148 29.13 4.15 -16.29
C MET A 148 30.05 3.10 -16.93
N SER A 149 29.83 1.81 -16.65
CA SER A 149 30.63 0.71 -17.20
C SER A 149 30.74 0.71 -18.73
N PHE A 150 29.71 1.23 -19.43
CA PHE A 150 29.71 1.40 -20.88
C PHE A 150 30.85 2.28 -21.42
N PHE A 151 31.47 3.09 -20.57
CA PHE A 151 32.52 4.05 -20.93
C PHE A 151 33.92 3.68 -20.44
N PHE A 152 34.11 2.54 -19.79
CA PHE A 152 35.40 2.19 -19.16
C PHE A 152 36.53 1.97 -20.18
N ASP A 153 36.20 1.41 -21.35
CA ASP A 153 37.13 1.20 -22.46
C ASP A 153 37.32 2.44 -23.35
N ASP A 154 36.60 3.54 -23.06
CA ASP A 154 36.67 4.76 -23.85
C ASP A 154 37.92 5.57 -23.49
N GLN A 155 38.82 5.75 -24.46
CA GLN A 155 40.09 6.46 -24.26
C GLN A 155 39.91 7.95 -23.91
N GLN A 156 38.73 8.54 -24.20
CA GLN A 156 38.40 9.93 -23.87
C GLN A 156 37.56 10.05 -22.60
N CYS A 157 37.17 8.92 -21.97
CA CYS A 157 36.46 8.93 -20.69
C CYS A 157 37.43 8.59 -19.56
N PHE A 158 37.58 9.50 -18.61
CA PHE A 158 38.32 9.26 -17.38
C PHE A 158 37.31 9.00 -16.27
N CYS A 159 37.34 7.78 -15.74
CA CYS A 159 36.43 7.32 -14.71
C CYS A 159 37.25 6.68 -13.60
N TRP A 160 37.13 7.16 -12.37
CA TRP A 160 37.83 6.63 -11.22
C TRP A 160 36.83 6.26 -10.17
N ARG A 161 36.97 5.08 -9.55
CA ARG A 161 36.06 4.62 -8.51
C ARG A 161 36.81 4.50 -7.19
N LEU A 162 36.22 5.03 -6.13
CA LEU A 162 36.59 4.67 -4.77
C LEU A 162 35.75 3.46 -4.35
N THR A 163 36.36 2.29 -4.28
CA THR A 163 35.72 1.07 -3.79
C THR A 163 35.78 1.06 -2.26
N GLN A 164 34.69 0.62 -1.64
CA GLN A 164 34.67 0.41 -0.19
C GLN A 164 35.08 -1.02 0.15
N SER A 165 35.77 -1.17 1.28
CA SER A 165 36.19 -2.47 1.83
C SER A 165 35.10 -3.17 2.64
N ILE A 166 33.98 -2.49 2.93
CA ILE A 166 32.87 -3.00 3.76
C ILE A 166 31.56 -2.82 2.98
N GLU A 167 30.74 -3.87 2.91
CA GLU A 167 29.37 -3.78 2.40
C GLU A 167 28.52 -2.86 3.30
N GLN A 168 28.37 -1.59 2.91
CA GLN A 168 27.33 -0.73 3.48
C GLN A 168 25.96 -1.09 2.92
N LYS A 169 24.93 -0.94 3.74
CA LYS A 169 23.54 -1.06 3.28
C LYS A 169 23.24 0.12 2.35
N SER A 170 22.78 -0.18 1.13
CA SER A 170 22.27 0.81 0.19
C SER A 170 21.16 1.65 0.83
N TYR A 171 21.10 2.92 0.46
CA TYR A 171 20.02 3.81 0.85
C TYR A 171 18.69 3.33 0.27
N GLU A 172 17.61 3.46 1.02
CA GLU A 172 16.27 3.11 0.56
C GLU A 172 15.47 4.38 0.30
N VAL A 173 15.09 4.59 -0.95
CA VAL A 173 14.35 5.75 -1.40
C VAL A 173 12.91 5.35 -1.70
N ILE A 174 12.00 5.84 -0.89
CA ILE A 174 10.55 5.68 -1.03
C ILE A 174 10.02 6.84 -1.88
N LEU A 175 9.58 6.53 -3.09
CA LEU A 175 8.95 7.47 -4.01
C LEU A 175 7.44 7.42 -3.79
N THR A 176 6.85 8.51 -3.32
CA THR A 176 5.41 8.62 -3.06
C THR A 176 4.94 10.03 -3.35
N PRO A 177 3.71 10.26 -3.86
CA PRO A 177 3.20 11.61 -4.07
C PRO A 177 3.05 12.39 -2.76
N GLN A 178 2.78 11.70 -1.64
CA GLN A 178 2.60 12.33 -0.33
C GLN A 178 2.84 11.37 0.84
N THR A 179 2.89 11.91 2.07
CA THR A 179 3.05 11.14 3.32
C THR A 179 1.71 10.78 3.99
N TYR A 180 0.58 11.19 3.40
CA TYR A 180 -0.78 10.86 3.84
C TYR A 180 -1.08 11.18 5.32
N GLY A 181 -0.37 12.14 5.91
CA GLY A 181 -0.57 12.57 7.30
C GLY A 181 -0.02 11.61 8.37
N VAL A 182 0.80 10.63 7.99
CA VAL A 182 1.48 9.73 8.94
C VAL A 182 2.40 10.54 9.86
N LYS A 183 2.36 10.24 11.16
CA LYS A 183 3.09 10.99 12.20
C LYS A 183 4.44 10.33 12.53
N GLY A 184 5.40 11.17 12.92
CA GLY A 184 6.70 10.73 13.46
C GLY A 184 7.70 10.27 12.39
N LEU A 185 7.42 10.51 11.10
CA LEU A 185 8.29 10.09 10.01
C LEU A 185 9.68 10.71 10.11
N GLU A 186 9.78 11.95 10.56
CA GLU A 186 11.02 12.73 10.64
C GLU A 186 12.05 12.14 11.62
N GLN A 187 11.66 11.17 12.45
CA GLN A 187 12.57 10.47 13.36
C GLN A 187 13.32 9.32 12.68
N ASN A 188 12.76 8.74 11.62
CA ASN A 188 13.30 7.55 10.95
C ASN A 188 13.57 7.77 9.45
N TYR A 189 13.07 8.86 8.87
CA TYR A 189 13.17 9.15 7.45
C TYR A 189 13.61 10.59 7.19
N THR A 190 14.46 10.79 6.20
CA THR A 190 14.69 12.11 5.61
C THR A 190 13.59 12.40 4.59
N ILE A 191 12.80 13.45 4.83
CA ILE A 191 11.70 13.86 3.94
C ILE A 191 12.20 14.89 2.93
N ILE A 192 11.97 14.62 1.64
CA ILE A 192 12.48 15.41 0.52
C ILE A 192 11.28 15.87 -0.31
N LYS A 193 11.01 17.17 -0.34
CA LYS A 193 9.74 17.69 -0.87
C LYS A 193 9.77 17.96 -2.37
N ASN A 194 10.94 18.28 -2.90
CA ASN A 194 11.11 18.68 -4.30
C ASN A 194 12.51 18.29 -4.81
N LEU A 195 12.73 18.48 -6.11
CA LEU A 195 14.02 18.22 -6.76
C LEU A 195 15.17 19.01 -6.14
N SER A 196 15.00 20.30 -5.83
CA SER A 196 16.05 21.12 -5.22
C SER A 196 16.51 20.53 -3.87
N ASP A 197 15.58 20.07 -3.03
CA ASP A 197 15.91 19.38 -1.78
C ASP A 197 16.68 18.09 -2.03
N TRP A 198 16.28 17.31 -3.05
CA TRP A 198 16.98 16.08 -3.45
C TRP A 198 18.42 16.35 -3.89
N LEU A 199 18.65 17.41 -4.66
CA LEU A 199 19.99 17.83 -5.09
C LEU A 199 20.86 18.38 -3.95
N ASN A 200 20.31 18.58 -2.75
CA ASN A 200 21.07 19.01 -1.58
C ASN A 200 21.32 17.89 -0.57
N VAL A 201 20.71 16.71 -0.76
CA VAL A 201 20.75 15.61 0.23
C VAL A 201 22.17 15.11 0.51
N TRP A 202 23.05 15.13 -0.49
CA TRP A 202 24.43 14.64 -0.38
C TRP A 202 25.28 15.42 0.63
N ARG A 203 24.84 16.61 1.05
CA ARG A 203 25.51 17.47 2.02
C ARG A 203 25.01 17.28 3.44
N ASP A 204 23.86 16.65 3.60
CA ASP A 204 23.23 16.55 4.89
C ASP A 204 23.86 15.40 5.69
N GLU A 205 24.73 15.75 6.63
CA GLU A 205 25.34 14.79 7.56
C GLU A 205 24.31 14.06 8.43
N LYS A 206 23.09 14.60 8.54
CA LYS A 206 21.96 13.99 9.26
C LYS A 206 21.04 13.19 8.34
N CYS A 207 21.38 13.06 7.05
CA CYS A 207 20.61 12.26 6.12
C CYS A 207 20.52 10.82 6.61
N LEU A 208 19.30 10.34 6.80
CA LEU A 208 19.04 8.99 7.24
C LEU A 208 19.11 8.02 6.05
N PRO A 209 19.47 6.74 6.28
CA PRO A 209 19.53 5.73 5.22
C PRO A 209 18.22 5.50 4.46
N ARG A 210 17.08 5.85 5.08
CA ARG A 210 15.74 5.76 4.48
C ARG A 210 15.22 7.16 4.18
N MET A 211 14.78 7.39 2.95
CA MET A 211 14.33 8.69 2.48
C MET A 211 12.94 8.59 1.85
N ILE A 212 12.13 9.62 2.01
CA ILE A 212 10.82 9.73 1.37
C ILE A 212 10.84 10.94 0.44
N ILE A 213 10.65 10.72 -0.85
CA ILE A 213 10.63 11.77 -1.88
C ILE A 213 9.21 12.03 -2.34
N GLN A 214 8.74 13.27 -2.12
CA GLN A 214 7.42 13.78 -2.52
C GLN A 214 7.43 14.60 -3.81
N SER A 215 8.61 14.78 -4.42
CA SER A 215 8.78 15.52 -5.68
C SER A 215 7.90 14.91 -6.79
N GLU A 216 7.04 15.72 -7.39
CA GLU A 216 6.15 15.27 -8.46
C GLU A 216 6.95 14.90 -9.70
N SER A 217 7.94 15.72 -10.05
CA SER A 217 8.79 15.48 -11.22
C SER A 217 9.65 14.22 -11.08
N ILE A 218 10.21 13.96 -9.89
CA ILE A 218 10.96 12.73 -9.63
C ILE A 218 10.02 11.52 -9.68
N ASN A 219 8.85 11.60 -9.03
CA ASN A 219 7.86 10.53 -9.07
C ASN A 219 7.44 10.21 -10.52
N LYS A 220 7.20 11.21 -11.39
CA LYS A 220 6.89 10.97 -12.81
C LYS A 220 7.99 10.23 -13.58
N LEU A 221 9.25 10.38 -13.16
CA LEU A 221 10.41 9.77 -13.81
C LEU A 221 10.88 8.48 -13.10
N TYR A 222 10.12 7.95 -12.14
CA TYR A 222 10.52 6.77 -11.36
C TYR A 222 10.86 5.56 -12.25
N VAL A 223 10.18 5.41 -13.39
CA VAL A 223 10.40 4.31 -14.34
C VAL A 223 11.83 4.24 -14.89
N ASN A 224 12.55 5.36 -14.85
CA ASN A 224 13.95 5.44 -15.27
C ASN A 224 14.92 5.19 -14.10
N ALA A 225 14.45 5.29 -12.86
CA ALA A 225 15.22 4.99 -11.67
C ALA A 225 15.36 3.47 -11.54
N ARG A 226 16.60 2.99 -11.58
CA ARG A 226 16.92 1.58 -11.33
C ARG A 226 17.73 1.48 -10.06
N PRO A 227 17.50 0.46 -9.22
CA PRO A 227 18.39 0.15 -8.12
C PRO A 227 19.83 0.04 -8.62
N ASP A 228 20.76 0.59 -7.85
CA ASP A 228 22.19 0.54 -8.14
C ASP A 228 22.99 0.19 -6.88
N ASN A 229 24.31 0.31 -6.96
CA ASN A 229 25.22 0.02 -5.87
C ASN A 229 25.01 0.91 -4.62
N ALA A 230 24.33 2.06 -4.75
CA ALA A 230 24.12 3.01 -3.66
C ALA A 230 22.66 3.10 -3.20
N ILE A 231 21.69 3.00 -4.10
CA ILE A 231 20.28 3.29 -3.82
C ILE A 231 19.35 2.17 -4.32
N ASN A 232 18.41 1.78 -3.46
CA ASN A 232 17.23 0.99 -3.78
C ASN A 232 15.97 1.87 -3.79
N TYR A 233 15.02 1.55 -4.67
CA TYR A 233 13.78 2.31 -4.82
C TYR A 233 12.55 1.50 -4.44
N ILE A 234 11.64 2.14 -3.71
CA ILE A 234 10.29 1.64 -3.44
C ILE A 234 9.33 2.68 -3.99
N HIS A 235 8.63 2.35 -5.07
CA HIS A 235 7.58 3.22 -5.61
C HIS A 235 6.25 2.88 -4.96
N CYS A 236 5.56 3.90 -4.45
CA CYS A 236 4.26 3.81 -3.82
C CYS A 236 3.28 4.72 -4.56
N SER A 237 2.35 4.09 -5.27
CA SER A 237 1.37 4.78 -6.12
C SER A 237 0.14 5.23 -5.33
N ASN A 238 -0.13 4.57 -4.19
CA ASN A 238 -1.27 4.82 -3.32
C ASN A 238 -0.88 4.71 -1.84
N VAL A 239 -1.81 5.11 -0.97
CA VAL A 239 -1.62 5.13 0.49
C VAL A 239 -1.38 3.73 1.07
N LYS A 240 -2.02 2.67 0.54
CA LYS A 240 -1.76 1.30 1.03
C LYS A 240 -0.31 0.89 0.73
N GLU A 241 0.16 1.12 -0.49
CA GLU A 241 1.54 0.83 -0.89
C GLU A 241 2.53 1.63 -0.04
N PHE A 242 2.23 2.90 0.25
CA PHE A 242 3.06 3.71 1.14
C PHE A 242 3.13 3.13 2.55
N LEU A 243 1.99 2.78 3.15
CA LEU A 243 1.95 2.18 4.49
C LEU A 243 2.62 0.80 4.52
N SER A 244 2.40 -0.02 3.49
CA SER A 244 2.85 -1.42 3.47
C SER A 244 4.29 -1.55 2.99
N ASN A 245 4.56 -1.15 1.76
CA ASN A 245 5.86 -1.32 1.11
C ASN A 245 6.84 -0.23 1.58
N GLY A 246 6.36 1.02 1.66
CA GLY A 246 7.19 2.14 2.10
C GLY A 246 7.54 2.05 3.59
N LEU A 247 6.54 2.02 4.47
CA LEU A 247 6.78 2.03 5.92
C LEU A 247 7.02 0.63 6.52
N GLY A 248 6.74 -0.45 5.78
CA GLY A 248 6.91 -1.82 6.26
C GLY A 248 5.81 -2.28 7.21
N LEU A 249 4.63 -1.64 7.20
CA LEU A 249 3.51 -2.04 8.05
C LEU A 249 2.76 -3.22 7.43
N ASP A 250 2.39 -4.22 8.24
CA ASP A 250 1.66 -5.38 7.72
C ASP A 250 0.17 -5.06 7.49
N PHE A 251 -0.14 -4.68 6.25
CA PHE A 251 -1.49 -4.57 5.71
C PHE A 251 -1.71 -5.53 4.53
N SER A 252 -0.88 -6.57 4.42
CA SER A 252 -0.87 -7.51 3.29
C SER A 252 -2.25 -8.11 3.01
N SER A 253 -3.02 -8.36 4.06
CA SER A 253 -4.31 -9.05 4.00
C SER A 253 -5.52 -8.13 3.76
N ILE A 254 -5.35 -6.80 3.76
CA ILE A 254 -6.44 -5.86 3.42
C ILE A 254 -6.33 -5.51 1.93
N PRO A 255 -7.31 -5.86 1.08
CA PRO A 255 -7.28 -5.48 -0.33
C PRO A 255 -7.33 -3.95 -0.49
N TYR A 256 -6.68 -3.43 -1.52
CA TYR A 256 -6.85 -2.03 -1.90
C TYR A 256 -7.88 -1.95 -3.03
N THR A 257 -8.82 -1.03 -2.88
CA THR A 257 -9.72 -0.59 -3.94
C THR A 257 -9.68 0.94 -3.96
N GLU A 258 -9.81 1.54 -5.15
CA GLU A 258 -9.82 3.01 -5.27
C GLU A 258 -10.98 3.65 -4.49
N GLU A 259 -12.09 2.92 -4.33
CA GLU A 259 -13.25 3.36 -3.55
C GLU A 259 -12.95 3.53 -2.05
N ASP A 260 -11.96 2.79 -1.54
CA ASP A 260 -11.54 2.82 -0.13
C ASP A 260 -10.40 3.82 0.13
N ASP A 261 -9.93 4.57 -0.88
CA ASP A 261 -8.74 5.41 -0.75
C ASP A 261 -8.88 6.48 0.36
N ASP A 262 -10.08 7.05 0.52
CA ASP A 262 -10.38 7.98 1.62
C ASP A 262 -10.23 7.31 3.00
N TYR A 263 -10.66 6.05 3.12
CA TYR A 263 -10.53 5.28 4.37
C TYR A 263 -9.07 4.98 4.67
N TRP A 264 -8.30 4.60 3.66
CA TRP A 264 -6.86 4.42 3.82
C TRP A 264 -6.14 5.72 4.20
N CYS A 265 -6.50 6.85 3.60
CA CYS A 265 -5.98 8.16 3.99
C CYS A 265 -6.33 8.48 5.44
N ARG A 266 -7.59 8.26 5.85
CA ARG A 266 -8.03 8.45 7.23
C ARG A 266 -7.27 7.55 8.21
N LEU A 267 -7.00 6.30 7.84
CA LEU A 267 -6.16 5.38 8.62
C LEU A 267 -4.73 5.92 8.73
N ALA A 268 -4.11 6.36 7.64
CA ALA A 268 -2.75 6.89 7.62
C ALA A 268 -2.57 8.07 8.59
N THR A 269 -3.55 8.98 8.71
CA THR A 269 -3.51 10.09 9.69
C THR A 269 -3.45 9.65 11.15
N LYS A 270 -3.84 8.39 11.44
CA LYS A 270 -3.84 7.77 12.76
C LYS A 270 -2.57 6.93 13.02
N VAL A 271 -1.75 6.70 11.99
CA VAL A 271 -0.50 5.95 12.11
C VAL A 271 0.61 6.81 12.71
N ASN A 272 1.33 6.23 13.67
CA ASN A 272 2.61 6.76 14.15
C ASN A 272 3.72 5.76 13.80
N SER A 273 4.66 6.17 12.95
CA SER A 273 5.68 5.27 12.39
C SER A 273 6.59 4.60 13.44
N ASN A 274 6.63 5.10 14.68
CA ASN A 274 7.51 4.57 15.73
C ASN A 274 6.92 3.46 16.58
N SER A 275 5.60 3.34 16.64
CA SER A 275 4.92 2.50 17.64
C SER A 275 3.65 1.81 17.14
N PHE A 276 3.31 2.00 15.87
CA PHE A 276 2.08 1.47 15.31
C PHE A 276 2.16 -0.03 15.07
N THR A 277 1.17 -0.75 15.58
CA THR A 277 0.81 -2.09 15.10
C THR A 277 -0.68 -2.08 14.78
N ILE A 278 -1.11 -2.79 13.75
CA ILE A 278 -2.52 -2.82 13.36
C ILE A 278 -3.39 -3.37 14.48
N GLU A 279 -2.93 -4.39 15.19
CA GLU A 279 -3.64 -5.01 16.32
C GLU A 279 -3.81 -4.04 17.48
N SER A 280 -2.72 -3.41 17.95
CA SER A 280 -2.80 -2.44 19.05
C SER A 280 -3.66 -1.23 18.69
N PHE A 281 -3.56 -0.75 17.45
CA PHE A 281 -4.41 0.32 16.95
C PHE A 281 -5.88 -0.08 16.95
N PHE A 282 -6.22 -1.22 16.36
CA PHE A 282 -7.59 -1.69 16.23
C PHE A 282 -8.26 -1.88 17.60
N ASN A 283 -7.56 -2.57 18.50
CA ASN A 283 -8.03 -2.86 19.85
C ASN A 283 -8.31 -1.56 20.64
N ASN A 284 -7.38 -0.60 20.58
CA ASN A 284 -7.57 0.71 21.21
C ASN A 284 -8.70 1.52 20.55
N TYR A 285 -8.82 1.45 19.22
CA TYR A 285 -9.82 2.20 18.46
C TYR A 285 -11.26 1.76 18.79
N PHE A 286 -11.48 0.45 18.92
CA PHE A 286 -12.79 -0.11 19.28
C PHE A 286 -13.00 -0.33 20.79
N GLY A 287 -11.98 -0.07 21.62
CA GLY A 287 -12.05 -0.29 23.07
C GLY A 287 -12.22 -1.76 23.45
N ILE A 288 -11.56 -2.66 22.71
CA ILE A 288 -11.60 -4.12 22.92
C ILE A 288 -10.20 -4.68 23.19
N ASN A 289 -10.15 -5.86 23.80
CA ASN A 289 -8.88 -6.58 23.97
C ASN A 289 -8.50 -7.36 22.71
N ASP A 290 -9.49 -7.95 22.03
CA ASP A 290 -9.27 -8.80 20.85
C ASP A 290 -10.57 -9.04 20.05
N LEU A 291 -10.43 -9.18 18.74
CA LEU A 291 -11.46 -9.61 17.79
C LEU A 291 -11.12 -11.01 17.27
N ASN A 292 -11.71 -12.02 17.90
CA ASN A 292 -11.41 -13.43 17.64
C ASN A 292 -12.64 -14.28 17.29
N ASP A 293 -13.83 -13.71 17.26
CA ASP A 293 -15.08 -14.41 16.95
C ASP A 293 -16.11 -13.51 16.26
N HIS A 294 -17.10 -14.15 15.62
CA HIS A 294 -18.17 -13.46 14.90
C HIS A 294 -19.14 -12.72 15.83
N LYS A 295 -19.33 -13.15 17.09
CA LYS A 295 -20.26 -12.52 18.04
C LYS A 295 -19.79 -11.13 18.42
N LYS A 296 -18.49 -11.00 18.71
CA LYS A 296 -17.83 -9.71 18.95
C LYS A 296 -17.89 -8.82 17.71
N PHE A 297 -17.66 -9.38 16.52
CA PHE A 297 -17.78 -8.63 15.28
C PHE A 297 -19.19 -8.03 15.14
N MET A 298 -20.24 -8.85 15.25
CA MET A 298 -21.63 -8.38 15.08
C MET A 298 -21.98 -7.31 16.12
N LYS A 299 -21.56 -7.50 17.39
CA LYS A 299 -21.75 -6.48 18.43
C LYS A 299 -21.06 -5.16 18.10
N LEU A 300 -19.82 -5.20 17.62
CA LEU A 300 -19.09 -3.99 17.20
C LEU A 300 -19.72 -3.34 15.98
N TRP A 301 -20.18 -4.13 15.01
CA TRP A 301 -20.86 -3.65 13.81
C TRP A 301 -22.10 -2.84 14.16
N PHE A 302 -22.99 -3.36 15.00
CA PHE A 302 -24.22 -2.66 15.35
C PHE A 302 -23.99 -1.41 16.19
N ASN A 303 -22.97 -1.43 17.05
CA ASN A 303 -22.58 -0.26 17.85
C ASN A 303 -21.90 0.86 17.04
N ASN A 304 -21.41 0.58 15.82
CA ASN A 304 -20.63 1.52 15.02
C ASN A 304 -21.15 1.61 13.57
N GLN A 305 -21.93 2.64 13.27
CA GLN A 305 -22.61 2.81 11.98
C GLN A 305 -21.88 3.73 10.98
N ASP A 306 -20.73 4.29 11.36
CA ASP A 306 -19.92 5.12 10.46
C ASP A 306 -19.15 4.24 9.46
N SER A 307 -19.16 4.62 8.18
CA SER A 307 -18.62 3.82 7.09
C SER A 307 -17.15 3.45 7.25
N PHE A 308 -16.33 4.34 7.83
CA PHE A 308 -14.92 4.04 8.08
C PHE A 308 -14.76 2.97 9.18
N HIS A 309 -15.60 3.00 10.23
CA HIS A 309 -15.58 1.96 11.27
C HIS A 309 -15.94 0.60 10.70
N GLN A 310 -16.98 0.55 9.85
CA GLN A 310 -17.41 -0.68 9.20
C GLN A 310 -16.33 -1.22 8.26
N TRP A 311 -15.73 -0.36 7.44
CA TRP A 311 -14.61 -0.73 6.57
C TRP A 311 -13.43 -1.28 7.37
N LEU A 312 -13.02 -0.59 8.45
CA LEU A 312 -11.89 -1.01 9.29
C LEU A 312 -12.18 -2.34 10.00
N LEU A 313 -13.40 -2.52 10.49
CA LEU A 313 -13.86 -3.74 11.17
C LEU A 313 -13.85 -4.95 10.21
N ILE A 314 -14.39 -4.80 8.99
CA ILE A 314 -14.34 -5.85 7.96
C ILE A 314 -12.90 -6.17 7.62
N SER A 315 -12.11 -5.15 7.30
CA SER A 315 -10.73 -5.29 6.87
C SER A 315 -9.89 -6.05 7.91
N TYR A 316 -9.98 -5.65 9.18
CA TYR A 316 -9.24 -6.29 10.25
C TYR A 316 -9.75 -7.70 10.57
N TYR A 317 -11.05 -7.94 10.52
CA TYR A 317 -11.60 -9.29 10.73
C TYR A 317 -11.07 -10.27 9.68
N LEU A 318 -11.06 -9.87 8.41
CA LEU A 318 -10.52 -10.67 7.31
C LEU A 318 -9.01 -10.94 7.48
N VAL A 319 -8.24 -9.96 7.97
CA VAL A 319 -6.81 -10.13 8.26
C VAL A 319 -6.57 -11.11 9.41
N LYS A 320 -7.32 -10.95 10.51
CA LYS A 320 -7.03 -11.63 11.77
C LYS A 320 -7.66 -13.01 11.88
N VAL A 321 -8.93 -13.11 11.50
CA VAL A 321 -9.74 -14.33 11.62
C VAL A 321 -9.75 -15.10 10.30
N GLY A 322 -9.69 -14.41 9.17
CA GLY A 322 -9.68 -15.02 7.84
C GLY A 322 -11.07 -15.34 7.31
N THR A 323 -11.13 -16.28 6.35
CA THR A 323 -12.32 -16.60 5.55
C THR A 323 -12.91 -17.99 5.82
N SER A 324 -12.39 -18.73 6.81
CA SER A 324 -12.82 -20.11 7.08
C SER A 324 -14.20 -20.22 7.73
N GLY A 325 -14.67 -19.17 8.42
CA GLY A 325 -16.01 -19.09 9.00
C GLY A 325 -17.03 -18.47 8.04
N TYR A 326 -18.31 -18.64 8.35
CA TYR A 326 -19.41 -18.12 7.54
C TYR A 326 -19.32 -16.60 7.39
N LEU A 327 -19.09 -15.89 8.50
CA LEU A 327 -18.93 -14.44 8.45
C LEU A 327 -17.75 -14.04 7.56
N GLY A 328 -16.60 -14.69 7.72
CA GLY A 328 -15.41 -14.44 6.90
C GLY A 328 -15.67 -14.66 5.41
N TYR A 329 -16.36 -15.75 5.06
CA TYR A 329 -16.80 -16.03 3.70
C TYR A 329 -17.71 -14.92 3.15
N VAL A 330 -18.75 -14.52 3.89
CA VAL A 330 -19.69 -13.47 3.48
C VAL A 330 -18.95 -12.14 3.25
N LEU A 331 -18.08 -11.75 4.18
CA LEU A 331 -17.31 -10.50 4.10
C LEU A 331 -16.33 -10.49 2.92
N SER A 332 -15.73 -11.64 2.59
CA SER A 332 -14.79 -11.75 1.46
C SER A 332 -15.47 -11.79 0.09
N THR A 333 -16.75 -12.14 0.02
CA THR A 333 -17.49 -12.35 -1.25
C THR A 333 -18.57 -11.32 -1.51
N SER A 334 -18.77 -10.37 -0.58
CA SER A 334 -19.85 -9.39 -0.63
C SER A 334 -19.35 -7.98 -0.35
N CYS A 335 -19.94 -6.99 -1.03
CA CYS A 335 -19.65 -5.58 -0.79
C CYS A 335 -20.53 -5.04 0.36
N CYS A 336 -20.13 -5.30 1.61
CA CYS A 336 -20.87 -4.91 2.80
C CYS A 336 -20.55 -3.47 3.23
N LYS A 337 -21.19 -2.47 2.62
CA LYS A 337 -20.98 -1.03 2.90
C LYS A 337 -21.96 -0.41 3.91
N SER A 338 -22.98 -1.17 4.30
CA SER A 338 -24.02 -0.74 5.23
C SER A 338 -24.62 -1.94 5.95
N THR A 339 -25.28 -1.70 7.09
CA THR A 339 -25.99 -2.73 7.85
C THR A 339 -27.01 -3.48 6.99
N SER A 340 -27.77 -2.78 6.15
CA SER A 340 -28.72 -3.42 5.21
C SER A 340 -27.99 -4.38 4.26
N SER A 341 -26.91 -3.92 3.62
CA SER A 341 -26.14 -4.76 2.69
C SER A 341 -25.47 -5.96 3.36
N LEU A 342 -24.98 -5.81 4.60
CA LEU A 342 -24.39 -6.90 5.36
C LEU A 342 -25.46 -7.94 5.71
N VAL A 343 -26.61 -7.51 6.24
CA VAL A 343 -27.68 -8.43 6.63
C VAL A 343 -28.25 -9.16 5.42
N SER A 344 -28.47 -8.48 4.30
CA SER A 344 -28.89 -9.12 3.05
C SER A 344 -27.89 -10.19 2.60
N ALA A 345 -26.58 -9.91 2.68
CA ALA A 345 -25.54 -10.87 2.34
C ALA A 345 -25.51 -12.06 3.31
N LEU A 346 -25.63 -11.82 4.62
CA LEU A 346 -25.69 -12.86 5.66
C LEU A 346 -26.88 -13.82 5.46
N VAL A 347 -28.00 -13.30 4.96
CA VAL A 347 -29.21 -14.11 4.70
C VAL A 347 -29.07 -14.93 3.42
N LEU A 348 -28.59 -14.31 2.34
CA LEU A 348 -28.62 -14.91 0.99
C LEU A 348 -27.41 -15.78 0.65
N LYS A 349 -26.21 -15.45 1.16
CA LYS A 349 -24.97 -16.10 0.70
C LYS A 349 -24.90 -17.58 0.99
N ILE A 350 -25.61 -18.07 2.00
CA ILE A 350 -25.67 -19.50 2.34
C ILE A 350 -26.16 -20.36 1.17
N PHE A 351 -27.08 -19.84 0.34
CA PHE A 351 -27.65 -20.56 -0.80
C PHE A 351 -26.69 -20.66 -1.99
N GLU A 352 -25.62 -19.87 -2.00
CA GLU A 352 -24.63 -19.82 -3.08
C GLU A 352 -23.38 -20.69 -2.79
N VAL A 353 -23.28 -21.26 -1.58
CA VAL A 353 -22.13 -22.05 -1.13
C VAL A 353 -22.24 -23.50 -1.61
N LYS A 354 -21.10 -24.10 -1.99
CA LYS A 354 -21.06 -25.52 -2.41
C LYS A 354 -21.35 -26.51 -1.28
N GLU A 355 -20.81 -26.25 -0.09
CA GLU A 355 -20.96 -27.05 1.13
C GLU A 355 -21.57 -26.20 2.25
N PRO A 356 -22.85 -25.79 2.15
CA PRO A 356 -23.45 -24.84 3.09
C PRO A 356 -23.58 -25.39 4.52
N GLU A 357 -23.64 -26.71 4.65
CA GLU A 357 -23.79 -27.45 5.91
C GLU A 357 -22.70 -27.11 6.94
N THR A 358 -21.48 -26.80 6.50
CA THR A 358 -20.37 -26.44 7.39
C THR A 358 -20.56 -25.07 8.05
N TYR A 359 -21.44 -24.24 7.51
CA TYR A 359 -21.66 -22.86 7.94
C TYR A 359 -22.94 -22.63 8.72
N LEU A 360 -23.87 -23.59 8.71
CA LEU A 360 -25.22 -23.41 9.29
C LEU A 360 -25.16 -23.03 10.78
N HIS A 361 -24.31 -23.67 11.58
CA HIS A 361 -24.22 -23.36 13.00
C HIS A 361 -23.80 -21.90 13.27
N GLU A 362 -22.70 -21.46 12.64
CA GLU A 362 -22.21 -20.08 12.79
C GLU A 362 -23.24 -19.09 12.23
N ARG A 363 -23.88 -19.42 11.10
CA ARG A 363 -24.96 -18.61 10.53
C ARG A 363 -26.11 -18.42 11.51
N SER A 364 -26.61 -19.48 12.13
CA SER A 364 -27.72 -19.37 13.09
C SER A 364 -27.33 -18.51 14.30
N GLU A 365 -26.10 -18.63 14.80
CA GLU A 365 -25.61 -17.74 15.86
C GLU A 365 -25.61 -16.27 15.41
N ILE A 366 -25.14 -15.98 14.19
CA ILE A 366 -25.12 -14.62 13.64
C ILE A 366 -26.54 -14.08 13.43
N ILE A 367 -27.44 -14.85 12.80
CA ILE A 367 -28.82 -14.42 12.54
C ILE A 367 -29.59 -14.20 13.84
N SER A 368 -29.31 -14.98 14.90
CA SER A 368 -29.88 -14.74 16.23
C SER A 368 -29.50 -13.35 16.78
N LEU A 369 -28.27 -12.89 16.55
CA LEU A 369 -27.82 -11.54 16.91
C LEU A 369 -28.43 -10.47 16.02
N VAL A 370 -28.64 -10.74 14.72
CA VAL A 370 -29.32 -9.79 13.81
C VAL A 370 -30.78 -9.58 14.24
N LYS A 371 -31.48 -10.64 14.67
CA LYS A 371 -32.88 -10.57 15.10
C LYS A 371 -33.10 -9.59 16.26
N THR A 372 -32.11 -9.34 17.13
CA THR A 372 -32.27 -8.40 18.25
C THR A 372 -32.28 -6.94 17.83
N GLU A 373 -31.82 -6.64 16.61
CA GLU A 373 -31.65 -5.26 16.11
C GLU A 373 -32.87 -4.72 15.34
N ASN A 374 -33.99 -5.46 15.29
CA ASN A 374 -35.24 -5.06 14.60
C ASN A 374 -35.06 -4.64 13.12
N ILE A 375 -34.10 -5.24 12.43
CA ILE A 375 -33.80 -4.94 11.02
C ILE A 375 -34.86 -5.58 10.11
N ARG A 376 -35.33 -4.81 9.11
CA ARG A 376 -36.24 -5.30 8.08
C ARG A 376 -35.49 -5.50 6.76
N LEU A 377 -35.70 -6.66 6.14
CA LEU A 377 -35.17 -6.96 4.82
C LEU A 377 -35.93 -6.19 3.73
N GLN A 378 -35.26 -5.96 2.61
CA GLN A 378 -35.88 -5.37 1.42
C GLN A 378 -36.71 -6.42 0.67
N ASN A 379 -37.74 -5.98 -0.05
CA ASN A 379 -38.71 -6.88 -0.70
C ASN A 379 -38.07 -7.83 -1.73
N ASP A 380 -37.02 -7.39 -2.41
CA ASP A 380 -36.26 -8.20 -3.36
C ASP A 380 -35.47 -9.32 -2.66
N VAL A 381 -34.90 -9.01 -1.49
CA VAL A 381 -34.23 -10.02 -0.64
C VAL A 381 -35.24 -11.02 -0.10
N GLU A 382 -36.37 -10.55 0.42
CA GLU A 382 -37.49 -11.40 0.88
C GLU A 382 -37.97 -12.35 -0.23
N LYS A 383 -38.15 -11.83 -1.44
CA LYS A 383 -38.53 -12.63 -2.60
C LYS A 383 -37.48 -13.70 -2.92
N LYS A 384 -36.20 -13.33 -2.96
CA LYS A 384 -35.12 -14.27 -3.27
C LYS A 384 -35.01 -15.36 -2.21
N VAL A 385 -35.13 -15.03 -0.92
CA VAL A 385 -35.14 -16.03 0.16
C VAL A 385 -36.25 -17.06 -0.02
N ARG A 386 -37.47 -16.60 -0.37
CA ARG A 386 -38.59 -17.49 -0.67
C ARG A 386 -38.25 -18.43 -1.83
N GLU A 387 -37.78 -17.88 -2.95
CA GLU A 387 -37.45 -18.65 -4.16
C GLU A 387 -36.38 -19.72 -3.89
N GLU A 388 -35.33 -19.39 -3.13
CA GLU A 388 -34.27 -20.34 -2.78
C GLU A 388 -34.79 -21.46 -1.87
N LEU A 389 -35.62 -21.13 -0.87
CA LEU A 389 -36.22 -22.14 0.01
C LEU A 389 -37.19 -23.07 -0.74
N GLU A 390 -38.04 -22.52 -1.61
CA GLU A 390 -38.93 -23.30 -2.46
C GLU A 390 -38.15 -24.20 -3.43
N ALA A 391 -37.01 -23.74 -3.96
CA ALA A 391 -36.12 -24.56 -4.77
C ALA A 391 -35.53 -25.74 -3.98
N ILE A 392 -35.10 -25.52 -2.73
CA ILE A 392 -34.64 -26.61 -1.86
C ILE A 392 -35.78 -27.59 -1.55
N VAL A 393 -37.01 -27.10 -1.35
CA VAL A 393 -38.18 -27.97 -1.17
C VAL A 393 -38.38 -28.87 -2.39
N ALA A 394 -38.30 -28.29 -3.60
CA ALA A 394 -38.50 -29.02 -4.84
C ALA A 394 -37.42 -30.09 -5.10
N ASP A 395 -36.17 -29.80 -4.72
CA ASP A 395 -35.02 -30.69 -4.92
C ASP A 395 -34.89 -31.75 -3.81
N SER A 396 -35.02 -31.33 -2.55
CA SER A 396 -34.58 -32.09 -1.38
C SER A 396 -35.62 -32.14 -0.24
N GLY A 397 -36.80 -31.56 -0.43
CA GLY A 397 -37.94 -31.65 0.50
C GLY A 397 -37.96 -30.62 1.64
N HIS A 398 -39.12 -30.51 2.29
CA HIS A 398 -39.42 -29.52 3.33
C HIS A 398 -38.51 -29.61 4.55
N GLU A 399 -38.20 -30.82 5.01
CA GLU A 399 -37.31 -31.03 6.17
C GLU A 399 -35.91 -30.49 5.92
N THR A 400 -35.41 -30.63 4.68
CA THR A 400 -34.13 -30.07 4.27
C THR A 400 -34.20 -28.55 4.24
N ALA A 401 -35.22 -27.98 3.60
CA ALA A 401 -35.41 -26.53 3.51
C ALA A 401 -35.55 -25.86 4.89
N LEU A 402 -36.20 -26.52 5.84
CA LEU A 402 -36.35 -26.03 7.22
C LEU A 402 -35.00 -25.79 7.90
N ARG A 403 -33.94 -26.54 7.55
CA ARG A 403 -32.59 -26.37 8.14
C ARG A 403 -31.91 -25.07 7.72
N TYR A 404 -32.34 -24.47 6.61
CA TYR A 404 -31.83 -23.20 6.10
C TYR A 404 -32.69 -22.01 6.54
N ASN A 405 -33.92 -22.28 6.96
CA ASN A 405 -34.88 -21.28 7.41
C ASN A 405 -34.56 -20.84 8.84
N GLU A 406 -34.27 -19.56 9.02
CA GLU A 406 -33.94 -18.99 10.32
C GLU A 406 -35.15 -18.31 10.97
N GLY A 407 -36.31 -18.23 10.33
CA GLY A 407 -37.48 -17.49 10.84
C GLY A 407 -37.17 -16.00 11.08
N PHE A 408 -36.24 -15.44 10.32
CA PHE A 408 -35.85 -14.04 10.39
C PHE A 408 -36.65 -13.21 9.39
N ALA A 409 -36.62 -13.62 8.12
CA ALA A 409 -37.32 -12.97 7.03
C ALA A 409 -38.83 -13.14 7.16
N GLN A 410 -39.61 -12.20 6.63
CA GLN A 410 -41.07 -12.32 6.61
C GLN A 410 -41.51 -13.48 5.72
N SER A 411 -40.87 -13.63 4.56
CA SER A 411 -41.04 -14.75 3.63
C SER A 411 -40.78 -16.11 4.27
N GLU A 412 -39.73 -16.22 5.08
CA GLU A 412 -39.40 -17.43 5.84
C GLU A 412 -40.54 -17.84 6.79
N LYS A 413 -41.13 -16.86 7.49
CA LYS A 413 -42.24 -17.08 8.43
C LYS A 413 -43.51 -17.50 7.69
N GLU A 414 -43.80 -16.88 6.55
CA GLU A 414 -44.93 -17.23 5.69
C GLU A 414 -44.82 -18.67 5.18
N LEU A 415 -43.63 -19.07 4.70
CA LEU A 415 -43.38 -20.45 4.27
C LEU A 415 -43.55 -21.46 5.42
N ILE A 416 -43.07 -21.15 6.64
CA ILE A 416 -43.28 -22.04 7.79
C ILE A 416 -44.78 -22.22 8.07
N ILE A 417 -45.57 -21.15 8.02
CA ILE A 417 -47.03 -21.21 8.20
C ILE A 417 -47.64 -22.13 7.13
N GLU A 418 -47.27 -21.95 5.87
CA GLU A 418 -47.76 -22.78 4.75
C GLU A 418 -47.38 -24.26 4.91
N TRP A 419 -46.13 -24.55 5.29
CA TRP A 419 -45.61 -25.91 5.45
C TRP A 419 -46.23 -26.65 6.63
N VAL A 420 -46.41 -25.97 7.77
CA VAL A 420 -47.08 -26.54 8.94
C VAL A 420 -48.58 -26.74 8.65
N GLY A 421 -49.23 -25.76 8.02
CA GLY A 421 -50.65 -25.84 7.66
C GLY A 421 -50.96 -26.99 6.71
N SER A 422 -50.05 -27.28 5.79
CA SER A 422 -50.18 -28.38 4.83
C SER A 422 -49.74 -29.74 5.38
N GLY A 423 -49.27 -29.80 6.64
CA GLY A 423 -48.76 -31.03 7.26
C GLY A 423 -47.41 -31.51 6.74
N ASN A 424 -46.68 -30.67 6.00
CA ASN A 424 -45.35 -30.99 5.47
C ASN A 424 -44.25 -30.92 6.55
N ILE A 425 -44.47 -30.15 7.62
CA ILE A 425 -43.57 -29.98 8.77
C ILE A 425 -44.35 -30.11 10.06
N ASP A 426 -43.82 -30.89 11.01
CA ASP A 426 -44.40 -31.01 12.35
C ASP A 426 -44.16 -29.76 13.20
N LYS A 427 -45.19 -29.29 13.91
CA LYS A 427 -45.12 -28.11 14.78
C LYS A 427 -44.06 -28.20 15.88
N SER A 428 -43.66 -29.40 16.30
CA SER A 428 -42.62 -29.58 17.31
C SER A 428 -41.23 -29.18 16.80
N LYS A 429 -41.04 -29.08 15.48
CA LYS A 429 -39.73 -28.79 14.86
C LYS A 429 -39.45 -27.30 14.65
N ILE A 430 -40.47 -26.45 14.79
CA ILE A 430 -40.34 -25.01 14.50
C ILE A 430 -39.99 -24.17 15.74
N GLY A 431 -39.93 -24.77 16.93
CA GLY A 431 -39.80 -24.03 18.19
C GLY A 431 -38.54 -23.17 18.34
N GLY A 432 -37.41 -23.64 17.81
CA GLY A 432 -36.17 -22.87 17.80
C GLY A 432 -36.14 -21.74 16.75
N ILE A 433 -37.06 -21.78 15.78
CA ILE A 433 -37.01 -20.94 14.56
C ILE A 433 -38.11 -19.88 14.60
N PHE A 434 -39.34 -20.30 14.89
CA PHE A 434 -40.54 -19.48 14.96
C PHE A 434 -41.37 -19.80 16.23
N PRO A 435 -40.85 -19.46 17.42
CA PRO A 435 -41.46 -19.80 18.70
C PRO A 435 -42.88 -19.24 18.87
N GLU A 436 -43.18 -18.08 18.27
CA GLU A 436 -44.50 -17.47 18.34
C GLU A 436 -45.57 -18.32 17.65
N LEU A 437 -45.23 -18.97 16.52
CA LEU A 437 -46.13 -19.87 15.82
C LEU A 437 -46.31 -21.18 16.58
N GLN A 438 -45.24 -21.71 17.19
CA GLN A 438 -45.35 -22.88 18.05
C GLN A 438 -46.26 -22.60 19.25
N ALA A 439 -46.02 -21.51 19.98
CA ALA A 439 -46.83 -21.10 21.11
C ALA A 439 -48.30 -20.86 20.72
N TYR A 440 -48.54 -20.31 19.52
CA TYR A 440 -49.88 -20.19 18.96
C TYR A 440 -50.56 -21.57 18.78
N MET A 441 -49.81 -22.57 18.31
CA MET A 441 -50.28 -23.93 18.03
C MET A 441 -50.29 -24.89 19.23
N ASP A 442 -49.68 -24.49 20.34
CA ASP A 442 -49.71 -25.28 21.57
C ASP A 442 -51.09 -25.23 22.22
N ASN A 443 -51.41 -26.33 22.92
CA ASN A 443 -52.64 -26.45 23.67
C ASN A 443 -52.53 -25.58 24.93
N ILE A 444 -53.56 -24.79 25.20
CA ILE A 444 -53.66 -24.03 26.45
C ILE A 444 -54.60 -24.83 27.34
N GLU A 445 -54.08 -25.68 28.22
CA GLU A 445 -54.91 -26.41 29.19
C GLU A 445 -55.34 -25.45 30.32
N LEU A 446 -56.60 -24.98 30.30
CA LEU A 446 -57.11 -24.07 31.34
C LEU A 446 -57.89 -24.80 32.46
N SER A 447 -58.22 -26.09 32.29
CA SER A 447 -59.03 -26.85 33.25
C SER A 447 -58.96 -28.37 33.00
N ASP A 448 -58.94 -29.16 34.08
CA ASP A 448 -59.05 -30.63 34.07
C ASP A 448 -60.51 -31.14 33.92
N ASP A 449 -61.48 -30.22 33.79
CA ASP A 449 -62.89 -30.58 33.64
C ASP A 449 -63.20 -31.10 32.23
N THR A 450 -63.52 -32.40 32.13
CA THR A 450 -63.88 -33.05 30.86
C THR A 450 -65.16 -32.49 30.21
N SER A 451 -66.00 -31.74 30.95
CA SER A 451 -67.20 -31.11 30.39
C SER A 451 -66.90 -29.98 29.39
N VAL A 452 -65.68 -29.42 29.46
CA VAL A 452 -65.21 -28.37 28.54
C VAL A 452 -64.30 -28.90 27.43
N GLN A 453 -64.16 -30.23 27.29
CA GLN A 453 -63.27 -30.86 26.29
C GLN A 453 -63.56 -30.40 24.85
N TRP A 454 -64.82 -30.20 24.50
CA TRP A 454 -65.23 -29.72 23.18
C TRP A 454 -64.64 -28.36 22.81
N ILE A 455 -64.34 -27.50 23.81
CA ILE A 455 -63.69 -26.20 23.60
C ILE A 455 -62.24 -26.41 23.16
N TRP A 456 -61.55 -27.39 23.75
CA TRP A 456 -60.19 -27.75 23.36
C TRP A 456 -60.14 -28.27 21.95
N ASP A 457 -61.00 -29.24 21.64
CA ASP A 457 -61.08 -29.85 20.32
C ASP A 457 -61.42 -28.79 19.24
N TYR A 458 -62.35 -27.88 19.55
CA TYR A 458 -62.68 -26.74 18.70
C TYR A 458 -61.48 -25.81 18.49
N MET A 459 -60.78 -25.40 19.56
CA MET A 459 -59.66 -24.47 19.45
C MET A 459 -58.46 -25.08 18.72
N THR A 460 -58.17 -26.36 18.95
CA THR A 460 -57.13 -27.08 18.22
C THR A 460 -57.47 -27.15 16.73
N THR A 461 -58.70 -27.53 16.39
CA THR A 461 -59.17 -27.61 15.00
C THR A 461 -59.19 -26.23 14.33
N TYR A 462 -59.67 -25.19 15.04
CA TYR A 462 -59.69 -23.81 14.56
C TYR A 462 -58.29 -23.30 14.22
N LYS A 463 -57.32 -23.49 15.13
CA LYS A 463 -55.92 -23.07 14.92
C LYS A 463 -55.32 -23.77 13.70
N GLN A 464 -55.55 -25.09 13.56
CA GLN A 464 -55.10 -25.86 12.39
C GLN A 464 -55.73 -25.35 11.09
N CYS A 465 -57.05 -25.20 11.05
CA CYS A 465 -57.79 -24.68 9.90
C CYS A 465 -57.33 -23.27 9.50
N LYS A 466 -57.05 -22.41 10.49
CA LYS A 466 -56.59 -21.04 10.24
C LYS A 466 -55.21 -20.97 9.59
N ILE A 467 -54.27 -21.80 10.05
CA ILE A 467 -52.93 -21.87 9.43
C ILE A 467 -53.01 -22.52 8.05
N ALA A 468 -53.79 -23.60 7.92
CA ALA A 468 -54.01 -24.29 6.65
C ALA A 468 -54.87 -23.49 5.65
N ASN A 469 -55.40 -22.34 6.07
CA ASN A 469 -56.36 -21.52 5.31
C ASN A 469 -57.51 -22.37 4.71
N SER A 470 -58.10 -23.25 5.52
CA SER A 470 -59.14 -24.20 5.13
C SER A 470 -60.26 -24.26 6.17
N TYR A 471 -61.35 -24.96 5.85
CA TYR A 471 -62.46 -25.23 6.78
C TYR A 471 -62.48 -26.73 7.10
N SER A 472 -62.72 -27.08 8.36
CA SER A 472 -63.07 -28.45 8.77
C SER A 472 -64.59 -28.64 8.71
N ASP A 473 -65.02 -29.82 8.28
CA ASP A 473 -66.44 -30.23 8.24
C ASP A 473 -67.07 -30.41 9.63
#